data_AF-A0A970UHG4-F1
#
_entry.id   AF-A0A970UHG4-F1
#
_cell.length_a   1.000
_cell.length_b   1.000
_cell.length_c   1.000
_cell.angle_alpha   90.00
_cell.angle_beta   90.00
_cell.angle_gamma   90.00
#
_symmetry.space_group_name_H-M   'P 1'
#
loop_
_entity.id
_entity.type
_entity.pdbx_description
1 polymer ?
#
loop_
_entity_poly.entity_id
_entity_poly.type
_entity_poly.pdbx_seq_one_letter_code
_entity_poly.pdbx_strand_id
1 'polypeptide(L)'
;MGTILCSYGGNETVSAEESEIRLSEPYGGTSTVLIKDKVCSHCGCVEDDVDDDLIVQKELSVLKRPSTAKILDALIATGHTDASMERASKNEMTKAALMNEILIKEHVIQN
;
A
#
# COMPACT_ATOMS: atom_id res chain seq x y z
N MET A 1 -8.92 -18.84 26.95
CA MET A 1 -7.97 -19.10 25.85
C MET A 1 -8.81 -19.59 24.68
N GLY A 2 -9.01 -18.75 23.66
CA GLY A 2 -9.81 -19.13 22.49
C GLY A 2 -8.96 -19.97 21.55
N THR A 3 -9.46 -21.12 21.12
CA THR A 3 -8.82 -21.95 20.09
C THR A 3 -8.90 -21.22 18.74
N ILE A 4 -7.77 -21.07 18.06
CA ILE A 4 -7.72 -20.50 16.71
C ILE A 4 -8.14 -21.60 15.74
N LEU A 5 -9.29 -21.41 15.09
CA LEU A 5 -9.81 -22.33 14.08
C LEU A 5 -9.22 -21.97 12.72
N CYS A 6 -8.88 -22.99 11.93
CA CYS A 6 -8.53 -22.78 10.53
C CYS A 6 -9.76 -22.33 9.75
N SER A 7 -9.64 -21.21 9.04
CA SER A 7 -10.70 -20.62 8.22
C SER A 7 -11.12 -21.54 7.07
N TYR A 8 -10.23 -22.43 6.62
CA TYR A 8 -10.46 -23.34 5.51
C TYR A 8 -10.94 -24.74 5.94
N GLY A 9 -10.30 -25.32 6.95
CA GLY A 9 -10.56 -26.69 7.38
C GLY A 9 -11.53 -26.82 8.56
N GLY A 10 -11.80 -25.71 9.28
CA GLY A 10 -12.61 -25.72 10.50
C GLY A 10 -11.98 -26.48 11.68
N ASN A 11 -10.73 -26.93 11.55
CA ASN A 11 -10.01 -27.68 12.58
C ASN A 11 -9.21 -26.74 13.49
N GLU A 12 -9.06 -27.10 14.76
CA GLU A 12 -8.36 -26.33 15.80
C GLU A 12 -6.82 -26.50 15.77
N THR A 13 -6.27 -26.92 14.64
CA THR A 13 -4.88 -27.36 14.50
C THR A 13 -3.96 -26.27 13.91
N VAL A 14 -4.21 -25.01 14.25
CA VAL A 14 -3.46 -23.86 13.73
C VAL A 14 -2.28 -23.54 14.64
N SER A 15 -1.07 -23.53 14.09
CA SER A 15 0.16 -23.08 14.74
C SER A 15 0.61 -21.74 14.17
N ALA A 16 1.20 -20.88 15.00
CA ALA A 16 1.84 -19.66 14.54
C ALA A 16 3.32 -19.93 14.24
N GLU A 17 3.75 -19.60 13.03
CA GLU A 17 5.15 -19.60 12.60
C GLU A 17 5.61 -18.17 12.34
N GLU A 18 6.86 -17.85 12.67
CA GLU A 18 7.44 -16.53 12.41
C GLU A 18 8.27 -16.56 11.13
N SER A 19 7.98 -15.65 10.22
CA SER A 19 8.63 -15.53 8.92
C SER A 19 9.22 -14.13 8.74
N GLU A 20 10.37 -14.03 8.07
CA GLU A 20 10.98 -12.74 7.73
C GLU A 20 10.62 -12.31 6.30
N ILE A 21 10.05 -11.12 6.16
CA ILE A 21 9.81 -10.47 4.88
C ILE A 21 10.77 -9.29 4.71
N ARG A 22 11.44 -9.25 3.56
CA ARG A 22 12.25 -8.12 3.14
C ARG A 22 11.41 -7.12 2.36
N LEU A 23 11.27 -5.91 2.89
CA LEU A 23 10.66 -4.78 2.22
C LEU A 23 11.73 -3.98 1.48
N SER A 24 11.42 -3.58 0.26
CA SER A 24 12.29 -2.73 -0.55
C SER A 24 11.50 -1.56 -1.10
N GLU A 25 12.06 -0.36 -0.97
CA GLU A 25 11.47 0.84 -1.49
C GLU A 25 12.52 1.56 -2.37
N PRO A 26 12.17 1.93 -3.62
CA PRO A 26 13.09 2.65 -4.51
C PRO A 26 13.53 3.99 -3.91
N TYR A 27 14.84 4.21 -3.74
CA TYR A 27 15.41 5.38 -3.06
C TYR A 27 15.23 5.39 -1.53
N GLY A 28 14.25 4.68 -0.95
CA GLY A 28 14.07 4.49 0.49
C GLY A 28 14.96 3.41 1.12
N GLY A 29 15.46 2.45 0.33
CA GLY A 29 16.34 1.38 0.80
C GLY A 29 15.58 0.07 1.09
N THR A 30 16.13 -0.78 1.97
CA THR A 30 15.49 -2.04 2.35
C THR A 30 15.37 -2.17 3.85
N SER A 31 14.26 -2.76 4.32
CA SER A 31 14.02 -3.12 5.72
C SER A 31 13.55 -4.57 5.81
N THR A 32 13.69 -5.18 6.98
CA THR A 32 13.20 -6.55 7.24
C THR A 32 12.15 -6.48 8.34
N VAL A 33 11.02 -7.14 8.11
CA VAL A 33 9.89 -7.23 9.03
C VAL A 33 9.64 -8.69 9.37
N LEU A 34 9.41 -8.95 10.65
CA LEU A 34 8.93 -10.23 11.14
C LEU A 34 7.40 -10.25 11.07
N ILE A 35 6.85 -11.27 10.42
CA ILE A 35 5.41 -11.53 10.32
C ILE A 35 5.08 -12.88 10.95
N LYS A 36 3.79 -13.11 11.24
CA LYS A 36 3.29 -14.32 11.89
C LYS A 36 2.30 -15.02 10.99
N ASP A 37 2.76 -16.11 10.41
CA ASP A 37 1.93 -16.98 9.59
C ASP A 37 1.17 -17.97 10.46
N LYS A 38 -0.15 -18.07 10.26
CA LYS A 38 -0.99 -19.09 10.88
C LYS A 38 -1.07 -20.30 9.97
N VAL A 39 -0.35 -21.36 10.31
CA VAL A 39 -0.29 -22.59 9.53
C VAL A 39 -1.21 -23.64 10.14
N CYS A 40 -2.17 -24.12 9.36
CA CYS A 40 -3.02 -25.24 9.76
C CYS A 40 -2.30 -26.57 9.50
N SER A 41 -1.96 -27.30 10.56
CA SER A 41 -1.29 -28.60 10.45
C SER A 41 -2.16 -29.73 9.86
N HIS A 42 -3.47 -29.54 9.76
CA HIS A 42 -4.38 -30.53 9.15
C HIS A 42 -4.51 -30.37 7.64
N CYS A 43 -4.70 -29.14 7.13
CA CYS A 43 -4.90 -28.89 5.69
C CYS A 43 -3.71 -28.22 4.99
N GLY A 44 -2.70 -27.78 5.74
CA GLY A 44 -1.52 -27.09 5.22
C GLY A 44 -1.77 -25.65 4.76
N CYS A 45 -2.96 -25.10 5.01
CA CYS A 45 -3.27 -23.71 4.66
C CYS A 45 -2.48 -22.75 5.55
N VAL A 46 -1.98 -21.69 4.92
CA VAL A 46 -1.31 -20.56 5.59
C VAL A 46 -2.28 -19.38 5.56
N GLU A 47 -2.51 -18.78 6.72
CA GLU A 47 -3.36 -17.61 6.91
C GLU A 47 -2.51 -16.47 7.47
N ASP A 48 -2.62 -15.28 6.88
CA ASP A 48 -1.89 -14.09 7.35
C ASP A 48 -2.50 -13.56 8.67
N ASP A 49 -1.69 -13.01 9.57
CA ASP A 49 -2.21 -12.28 10.71
C ASP A 49 -2.64 -10.87 10.31
N VAL A 50 -3.80 -10.41 10.81
CA VAL A 50 -4.33 -9.08 10.50
C VAL A 50 -3.42 -7.98 11.09
N ASP A 51 -2.67 -8.32 12.15
CA ASP A 51 -1.67 -7.43 12.73
C ASP A 51 -0.44 -7.26 11.82
N ASP A 52 -0.12 -8.24 10.96
CA ASP A 52 1.04 -8.18 10.08
C ASP A 52 0.88 -7.08 9.00
N ASP A 53 -0.34 -6.89 8.49
CA ASP A 53 -0.68 -5.81 7.57
C ASP A 53 -0.32 -4.43 8.16
N LEU A 54 -0.61 -4.23 9.45
CA LEU A 54 -0.30 -2.97 10.14
C LEU A 54 1.21 -2.77 10.32
N ILE A 55 1.94 -3.85 10.63
CA ILE A 55 3.39 -3.80 10.81
C ILE A 55 4.07 -3.49 9.46
N VAL A 56 3.67 -4.18 8.39
CA VAL A 56 4.18 -3.97 7.04
C VAL A 56 3.86 -2.55 6.54
N GLN A 57 2.62 -2.08 6.73
CA GLN A 57 2.24 -0.71 6.33
C GLN A 57 3.04 0.35 7.09
N LYS A 58 3.29 0.15 8.38
CA LYS A 58 4.10 1.07 9.19
C LYS A 58 5.53 1.14 8.66
N GLU A 59 6.16 0.01 8.40
CA GLU A 59 7.54 -0.03 7.92
C GLU A 59 7.67 0.53 6.50
N LEU A 60 6.75 0.20 5.60
CA LEU A 60 6.67 0.81 4.28
C LEU A 60 6.49 2.33 4.34
N SER A 61 5.69 2.82 5.29
CA SER A 61 5.49 4.26 5.47
C SER A 61 6.78 4.97 5.93
N VAL A 62 7.60 4.29 6.74
CA VAL A 62 8.92 4.80 7.15
C VAL A 62 9.85 4.86 5.95
N LEU A 63 9.90 3.81 5.11
CA LEU A 63 10.74 3.77 3.91
C LEU A 63 10.31 4.77 2.82
N LYS A 64 9.00 5.02 2.68
CA LYS A 64 8.46 5.97 1.70
C LYS A 64 8.82 7.42 1.98
N ARG A 65 9.00 7.82 3.24
CA ARG A 65 9.35 9.21 3.61
C ARG A 65 10.68 9.70 3.02
N PRO A 66 11.82 9.01 3.21
CA PRO A 66 13.08 9.41 2.59
C PRO A 66 13.06 9.19 1.07
N SER A 67 12.26 8.26 0.57
CA SER A 67 12.09 8.03 -0.86
C SER A 67 11.45 9.20 -1.58
N THR A 68 10.31 9.69 -1.08
CA THR A 68 9.63 10.82 -1.70
C THR A 68 10.51 12.06 -1.73
N ALA A 69 11.28 12.30 -0.66
CA ALA A 69 12.27 13.38 -0.64
C ALA A 69 13.33 13.20 -1.74
N LYS A 70 13.91 12.01 -1.88
CA LYS A 70 14.93 11.73 -2.91
C LYS A 70 14.38 11.76 -4.34
N ILE A 71 13.13 11.34 -4.54
CA ILE A 71 12.44 11.45 -5.83
C ILE A 71 12.25 12.92 -6.19
N LEU A 72 11.81 13.75 -5.24
CA LEU A 72 11.69 15.20 -5.46
C LEU A 72 13.04 15.82 -5.79
N ASP A 73 14.09 15.49 -5.04
CA ASP A 73 15.46 15.97 -5.32
C ASP A 73 15.94 15.55 -6.71
N ALA A 74 15.67 14.31 -7.13
CA ALA A 74 16.03 13.82 -8.46
C ALA A 74 15.24 14.51 -9.57
N LEU A 75 13.95 14.79 -9.36
CA LEU A 75 13.11 15.55 -10.29
C LEU A 75 13.60 17.00 -10.42
N ILE A 76 13.94 17.65 -9.30
CA ILE A 76 14.52 19.00 -9.29
C ILE A 76 15.86 19.00 -10.03
N ALA A 77 16.75 18.03 -9.75
CA ALA A 77 18.04 17.90 -10.40
C ALA A 77 17.95 17.66 -11.90
N THR A 78 16.89 17.01 -12.38
CA THR A 78 16.63 16.77 -13.80
C THR A 78 15.93 17.95 -14.52
N GLY A 79 15.71 19.08 -13.82
CA GLY A 79 15.16 20.30 -14.40
C GLY A 79 13.64 20.44 -14.29
N HIS A 80 12.97 19.50 -13.61
CA HIS A 80 11.57 19.65 -13.22
C HIS A 80 11.50 20.52 -11.95
N THR A 81 11.60 21.83 -12.15
CA THR A 81 11.49 22.82 -11.06
C THR A 81 10.08 22.83 -10.45
N ASP A 82 9.94 23.34 -9.23
CA ASP A 82 8.66 23.50 -8.52
C ASP A 82 7.58 24.18 -9.40
N ALA A 83 7.97 25.15 -10.22
CA ALA A 83 7.08 25.83 -11.15
C ALA A 83 6.52 24.92 -12.27
N SER A 84 7.27 23.89 -12.68
CA SER A 84 6.81 22.87 -13.64
C SER A 84 5.85 21.88 -12.97
N MET A 85 6.12 21.51 -11.72
CA MET A 85 5.30 20.58 -10.94
C MET A 85 3.96 21.22 -10.54
N GLU A 86 3.98 22.47 -10.12
CA GLU A 86 2.79 23.25 -9.76
C GLU A 86 1.87 23.46 -10.98
N ARG A 87 2.45 23.68 -12.17
CA ARG A 87 1.68 23.75 -13.42
C ARG A 87 1.06 22.42 -13.83
N ALA A 88 1.78 21.30 -13.63
CA ALA A 88 1.22 19.97 -13.89
C ALA A 88 0.04 19.66 -12.96
N SER A 89 0.18 19.96 -11.67
CA SER A 89 -0.89 19.78 -10.68
C SER A 89 -2.11 20.66 -10.94
N LYS A 90 -1.90 21.94 -11.34
CA LYS A 90 -2.97 22.83 -11.78
C LYS A 90 -3.70 22.31 -13.03
N ASN A 91 -2.98 21.69 -13.96
CA ASN A 91 -3.57 21.08 -15.17
C ASN A 91 -4.36 19.80 -14.86
N GLU A 92 -3.96 19.01 -13.87
CA GLU A 92 -4.72 17.83 -13.44
C GLU A 92 -6.00 18.21 -12.68
N MET A 93 -5.93 19.19 -11.77
CA MET A 93 -7.11 19.73 -11.10
C MET A 93 -8.14 20.31 -12.09
N THR A 94 -7.68 21.03 -13.11
CA THR A 94 -8.56 21.58 -14.15
C THR A 94 -9.16 20.49 -15.04
N LYS A 95 -8.40 19.43 -15.36
CA LYS A 95 -8.94 18.26 -16.07
C LYS A 95 -10.01 17.53 -15.26
N ALA A 96 -9.80 17.34 -13.96
CA ALA A 96 -10.78 16.72 -13.07
C ALA A 96 -12.06 17.56 -12.96
N ALA A 97 -11.93 18.89 -12.87
CA ALA A 97 -13.08 19.80 -12.88
C ALA A 97 -13.87 19.73 -14.20
N LEU A 98 -13.18 19.68 -15.34
CA LEU A 98 -13.81 19.55 -16.65
C LEU A 98 -14.54 18.20 -16.82
N MET A 99 -13.95 17.10 -16.34
CA MET A 99 -14.59 15.78 -16.39
C MET A 99 -15.86 15.75 -15.53
N ASN A 100 -15.84 16.42 -14.37
CA ASN A 100 -17.01 16.50 -13.50
C ASN A 100 -18.13 17.36 -14.12
N GLU A 101 -17.80 18.47 -14.78
CA GLU A 101 -18.78 19.25 -15.55
C GLU A 101 -19.40 18.46 -16.72
N ILE A 102 -18.62 17.63 -17.40
CA ILE A 102 -19.12 16.76 -18.49
C ILE A 102 -20.10 15.73 -17.93
N LEU A 103 -19.74 15.05 -16.85
CA LEU A 103 -20.61 14.07 -16.17
C LEU A 103 -21.94 14.69 -15.71
N ILE A 104 -21.91 15.91 -15.16
CA ILE A 104 -23.12 16.63 -14.75
C ILE A 104 -23.98 16.99 -15.96
N LYS A 105 -23.38 17.46 -17.06
CA LYS A 105 -24.12 17.79 -18.29
C LYS A 105 -24.73 16.56 -18.95
N GLU A 106 -24.02 15.43 -18.96
CA GLU A 106 -24.54 14.16 -19.49
C GLU A 106 -25.73 13.63 -18.68
N HIS A 107 -25.71 13.75 -17.35
CA HIS A 107 -26.84 13.38 -16.49
C HIS A 107 -28.07 14.29 -16.66
N VAL A 108 -27.89 15.57 -17.01
CA VAL A 108 -28.99 16.51 -17.23
C VAL A 108 -29.68 16.29 -18.58
N ILE A 109 -28.98 15.72 -19.57
CA ILE A 109 -29.54 15.46 -20.92
C ILE A 109 -30.34 14.14 -20.98
N GLN A 110 -30.18 13.25 -20.00
CA GLN A 110 -30.86 11.95 -19.94
C GLN A 110 -32.17 11.92 -19.11
N ASN A 111 -32.60 13.06 -18.56
CA ASN A 111 -33.90 13.26 -17.89
C ASN A 111 -34.77 14.24 -18.69
#